data_AF-S3DHS0-F1
#
_entry.id   AF-S3DHS0-F1
#
_cell.length_a   1.000
_cell.length_b   1.000
_cell.length_c   1.000
_cell.angle_alpha   90.00
_cell.angle_beta   90.00
_cell.angle_gamma   90.00
#
_symmetry.space_group_name_H-M   'P 1'
#
loop_
_entity.id
_entity.type
_entity.pdbx_description
1 polymer ?
#
loop_
_entity_poly.entity_id
_entity_poly.type
_entity_poly.pdbx_seq_one_letter_code
_entity_poly.pdbx_strand_id
1 'polypeptide(L)'
;MHDVFFYQNGVLNASSLTAPENDDFDLVLAWQKLAVAHKVKLEVCFSAALRRGIVGKNEAKRYQLSTSNLAKHFEQVGLGTLAEAILIQDRVIQF
;
A
#
# COMPACT_ATOMS: atom_id res chain seq x y z
N MET A 1 -8.82 -8.47 -12.98
CA MET A 1 -8.17 -8.36 -11.66
C MET A 1 -8.00 -6.87 -11.42
N HIS A 2 -8.65 -6.29 -10.42
CA HIS A 2 -8.58 -4.85 -10.16
C HIS A 2 -7.60 -4.63 -9.01
N ASP A 3 -6.43 -4.09 -9.33
CA ASP A 3 -5.36 -3.84 -8.36
C ASP A 3 -5.13 -2.34 -8.27
N VAL A 4 -4.79 -1.86 -7.07
CA VAL A 4 -4.38 -0.48 -6.82
C VAL A 4 -2.92 -0.50 -6.41
N PHE A 5 -2.07 0.14 -7.22
CA PHE A 5 -0.64 0.20 -6.97
C PHE A 5 -0.22 1.57 -6.41
N PHE A 6 0.29 1.58 -5.20
CA PHE A 6 0.77 2.77 -4.50
C PHE A 6 2.26 2.98 -4.75
N TYR A 7 2.61 4.12 -5.36
CA TYR A 7 3.98 4.49 -5.72
C TYR A 7 4.32 5.93 -5.28
N GLN A 8 5.61 6.27 -5.26
CA GLN A 8 6.12 7.55 -4.76
C GLN A 8 5.57 7.91 -3.36
N ASN A 9 4.90 9.06 -3.22
CA ASN A 9 4.26 9.47 -1.96
C ASN A 9 2.94 8.73 -1.71
N GLY A 10 2.35 8.09 -2.72
CA GLY A 10 1.15 7.27 -2.56
C GLY A 10 1.31 6.13 -1.56
N VAL A 11 2.55 5.66 -1.33
CA VAL A 11 2.84 4.61 -0.32
C VAL A 11 2.44 5.00 1.10
N LEU A 12 2.31 6.31 1.40
CA LEU A 12 1.89 6.80 2.71
C LEU A 12 0.44 6.39 3.06
N ASN A 13 -0.39 6.08 2.05
CA ASN A 13 -1.74 5.52 2.25
C ASN A 13 -1.74 4.15 2.93
N ALA A 14 -0.60 3.48 3.03
CA ALA A 14 -0.46 2.17 3.63
C ALA A 14 0.07 2.22 5.08
N SER A 15 0.15 3.40 5.70
CA SER A 15 0.60 3.55 7.08
C SER A 15 -0.52 3.24 8.08
N SER A 16 -0.32 2.24 8.94
CA SER A 16 -1.20 1.93 10.07
C SER A 16 -1.13 2.95 11.21
N LEU A 17 -0.20 3.91 11.11
CA LEU A 17 0.00 4.98 12.09
C LEU A 17 -0.72 6.27 11.70
N THR A 18 -1.43 6.28 10.57
CA THR A 18 -2.29 7.40 10.19
C THR A 18 -3.40 7.52 11.23
N ALA A 19 -3.49 8.69 11.87
CA ALA A 19 -4.46 8.99 12.91
C ALA A 19 -5.18 10.29 12.52
N PRO A 20 -6.21 10.22 11.66
CA PRO A 20 -7.01 11.39 11.28
C PRO A 20 -7.79 11.92 12.51
N GLU A 21 -8.13 13.21 12.49
CA GLU A 21 -9.04 13.78 13.49
C GLU A 21 -10.47 13.25 13.31
N ASN A 22 -11.35 13.47 14.31
CA ASN A 22 -12.69 12.87 14.31
C ASN A 22 -13.59 13.32 13.15
N ASP A 23 -13.34 14.49 12.60
CA ASP A 23 -14.04 15.10 11.47
C ASP A 23 -13.37 14.82 10.11
N ASP A 24 -12.18 14.21 10.13
CA ASP A 24 -11.44 13.84 8.93
C ASP A 24 -11.85 12.47 8.38
N PHE A 25 -11.73 12.32 7.06
CA PHE A 25 -11.95 11.04 6.41
C PHE A 25 -10.76 10.09 6.60
N ASP A 26 -10.99 8.96 7.26
CA ASP A 26 -9.98 7.91 7.38
C ASP A 26 -9.79 7.16 6.06
N LEU A 27 -8.87 7.69 5.25
CA LEU A 27 -8.54 7.17 3.93
C LEU A 27 -7.90 5.77 3.98
N VAL A 28 -7.10 5.48 5.02
CA VAL A 28 -6.46 4.16 5.17
C VAL A 28 -7.52 3.10 5.43
N LEU A 29 -8.46 3.38 6.34
CA LEU A 29 -9.60 2.50 6.61
C LEU A 29 -10.50 2.35 5.38
N ALA A 30 -10.72 3.42 4.61
CA ALA A 30 -11.50 3.36 3.39
C ALA A 30 -10.90 2.42 2.34
N TRP A 31 -9.57 2.48 2.14
CA TRP A 31 -8.87 1.53 1.29
C TRP A 31 -9.04 0.08 1.76
N GLN A 32 -8.88 -0.16 3.07
CA GLN A 32 -9.08 -1.49 3.65
C GLN A 32 -10.50 -2.03 3.43
N LYS A 33 -11.52 -1.18 3.62
CA LYS A 33 -12.91 -1.53 3.37
C LYS A 33 -13.14 -1.88 1.89
N LEU A 34 -12.58 -1.09 0.97
CA LEU A 34 -12.66 -1.35 -0.47
C LEU A 34 -12.04 -2.71 -0.82
N ALA A 35 -10.84 -2.98 -0.30
CA ALA A 35 -10.12 -4.23 -0.51
C ALA A 35 -10.94 -5.45 -0.06
N VAL A 36 -11.57 -5.37 1.11
CA VAL A 36 -12.41 -6.46 1.63
C VAL A 36 -13.71 -6.60 0.83
N ALA A 37 -14.41 -5.51 0.57
CA ALA A 37 -15.72 -5.52 -0.08
C ALA A 37 -15.63 -5.99 -1.55
N HIS A 38 -14.58 -5.60 -2.26
CA HIS A 38 -14.45 -5.84 -3.69
C HIS A 38 -13.31 -6.79 -4.06
N LYS A 39 -12.58 -7.34 -3.08
CA LYS A 39 -11.41 -8.21 -3.30
C LYS A 39 -10.34 -7.55 -4.16
N VAL A 40 -10.18 -6.23 -4.01
CA VAL A 40 -9.15 -5.43 -4.69
C VAL A 40 -7.83 -5.62 -3.97
N LYS A 41 -6.75 -5.85 -4.72
CA LYS A 41 -5.41 -5.90 -4.13
C LYS A 41 -4.88 -4.49 -3.92
N LEU A 42 -4.32 -4.23 -2.74
CA LEU A 42 -3.67 -2.97 -2.40
C LEU A 42 -2.16 -3.21 -2.35
N GLU A 43 -1.50 -2.89 -3.46
CA GLU A 43 -0.10 -3.19 -3.66
C GLU A 43 0.76 -1.95 -3.43
N VAL A 44 1.80 -2.06 -2.63
CA VAL A 44 2.65 -0.94 -2.25
C VAL A 44 4.05 -1.21 -2.75
N CYS A 45 4.62 -0.27 -3.51
CA CYS A 45 5.99 -0.43 -4.00
C CYS A 45 6.99 -0.55 -2.83
N PHE A 46 7.59 -1.72 -2.68
CA PHE A 46 8.55 -2.08 -1.64
C PHE A 46 9.65 -1.03 -1.47
N SER A 47 10.32 -0.67 -2.57
CA SER A 47 11.46 0.26 -2.50
C SER A 47 11.03 1.69 -2.13
N ALA A 48 9.87 2.14 -2.60
CA ALA A 48 9.35 3.48 -2.30
C ALA A 48 8.83 3.57 -0.86
N ALA A 49 8.21 2.49 -0.37
CA ALA A 49 7.72 2.34 0.99
C ALA A 49 8.86 2.38 2.01
N LEU A 50 9.90 1.56 1.84
CA LEU A 50 11.03 1.53 2.76
C LEU A 50 11.75 2.88 2.87
N ARG A 51 11.99 3.57 1.74
CA ARG A 51 12.61 4.92 1.75
C ARG A 51 11.79 5.96 2.52
N ARG A 52 10.50 5.71 2.75
CA ARG A 52 9.57 6.59 3.47
C ARG A 52 9.14 6.04 4.83
N GLY A 53 9.78 4.95 5.30
CA GLY A 53 9.47 4.37 6.60
C GLY A 53 8.12 3.64 6.65
N ILE A 54 7.58 3.21 5.52
CA ILE A 54 6.46 2.26 5.48
C ILE A 54 7.03 0.85 5.41
N VAL A 55 6.86 0.09 6.48
CA VAL A 55 7.59 -1.14 6.76
C VAL A 55 6.62 -2.26 7.13
N GLY A 56 6.63 -3.34 6.36
CA GLY A 56 5.94 -4.58 6.70
C GLY A 56 6.66 -5.39 7.78
N LYS A 57 6.00 -6.43 8.30
CA LYS A 57 6.55 -7.25 9.39
C LYS A 57 7.83 -7.99 8.97
N ASN A 58 7.88 -8.47 7.73
CA ASN A 58 9.03 -9.20 7.21
C ASN A 58 10.25 -8.28 7.08
N GLU A 59 10.02 -7.05 6.63
CA GLU A 59 11.01 -6.00 6.46
C GLU A 59 11.53 -5.53 7.80
N ALA A 60 10.64 -5.29 8.77
CA ALA A 60 11.04 -4.92 10.12
C ALA A 60 11.98 -5.98 10.72
N LYS A 61 11.65 -7.27 10.55
CA LYS A 61 12.52 -8.38 10.98
C LYS A 61 13.84 -8.39 10.21
N ARG A 62 13.81 -8.25 8.88
CA ARG A 62 15.00 -8.30 8.01
C ARG A 62 16.00 -7.17 8.30
N TYR A 63 15.50 -5.96 8.52
CA TYR A 63 16.29 -4.76 8.78
C TYR A 63 16.50 -4.49 10.28
N GLN A 64 16.05 -5.40 11.16
CA GLN A 64 16.19 -5.29 12.62
C GLN A 64 15.58 -3.98 13.17
N LEU A 65 14.45 -3.58 12.60
CA LEU A 65 13.68 -2.42 13.06
C LEU A 65 12.83 -2.82 14.27
N SER A 66 12.63 -1.88 15.19
CA SER A 66 11.85 -2.10 16.41
C SER A 66 10.37 -2.37 16.15
N THR A 67 9.84 -1.92 15.00
CA THR A 67 8.42 -2.02 14.68
C THR A 67 8.16 -2.05 13.16
N SER A 68 6.92 -2.38 12.81
CA SER A 68 6.34 -2.32 11.47
C SER A 68 5.07 -1.49 11.50
N ASN A 69 4.76 -0.78 10.42
CA ASN A 69 3.60 0.11 10.32
C ASN A 69 2.81 -0.08 9.02
N LEU A 70 2.98 -1.19 8.31
CA LEU A 70 2.12 -1.49 7.17
C LEU A 70 0.70 -1.82 7.65
N ALA A 71 -0.28 -1.07 7.14
CA ALA A 71 -1.69 -1.27 7.42
C ALA A 71 -2.17 -2.64 6.90
N LYS A 72 -3.18 -3.21 7.56
CA LYS A 72 -3.80 -4.47 7.13
C LYS A 72 -4.31 -4.37 5.69
N HIS A 73 -4.37 -5.50 5.00
CA HIS A 73 -4.82 -5.62 3.60
C HIS A 73 -3.93 -4.97 2.54
N PHE A 74 -2.86 -4.25 2.93
CA PHE A 74 -1.80 -3.83 2.02
C PHE A 74 -0.70 -4.88 1.94
N GLU A 75 -0.09 -5.00 0.76
CA GLU A 75 1.03 -5.91 0.48
C GLU A 75 2.19 -5.15 -0.15
N GLN A 76 3.41 -5.39 0.32
CA GLN A 76 4.61 -4.79 -0.28
C GLN A 76 5.11 -5.64 -1.45
N VAL A 77 5.14 -5.06 -2.64
CA VAL A 77 5.51 -5.74 -3.88
C VAL A 77 6.63 -5.01 -4.64
N GLY A 78 7.27 -5.72 -5.57
CA GLY A 78 8.27 -5.13 -6.46
C GLY A 78 7.64 -4.22 -7.53
N LEU A 79 8.47 -3.41 -8.18
CA LEU A 79 8.02 -2.59 -9.31
C LEU A 79 7.62 -3.44 -10.53
N GLY A 80 8.09 -4.70 -10.59
CA GLY A 80 7.70 -5.66 -11.64
C GLY A 80 6.19 -5.89 -11.70
N THR A 81 5.50 -5.90 -10.55
CA THR A 81 4.04 -6.08 -10.50
C THR A 81 3.28 -4.94 -11.17
N LEU A 82 3.77 -3.70 -11.02
CA LEU A 82 3.22 -2.56 -11.78
C LEU A 82 3.47 -2.70 -13.28
N ALA A 83 4.68 -3.10 -13.68
CA ALA A 83 5.00 -3.28 -15.09
C ALA A 83 4.12 -4.38 -15.73
N GLU A 84 3.92 -5.49 -15.03
CA GLU A 84 2.99 -6.56 -15.43
C GLU A 84 1.56 -6.03 -15.55
N ALA A 85 1.06 -5.31 -14.55
CA ALA A 85 -0.28 -4.72 -14.57
C ALA A 85 -0.48 -3.78 -15.78
N ILE A 86 0.51 -2.95 -16.10
CA ILE A 86 0.46 -2.06 -17.28
C ILE A 86 0.37 -2.86 -18.58
N LEU A 87 1.00 -4.03 -18.66
CA LEU A 87 1.01 -4.87 -19.86
C LEU A 87 -0.27 -5.70 -20.03
N ILE A 88 -0.88 -6.16 -18.94
CA ILE A 88 -1.99 -7.13 -18.98
C ILE A 88 -3.37 -6.50 -18.82
N GLN A 89 -3.47 -5.31 -18.23
CA GLN A 89 -4.76 -4.67 -17.93
C GLN A 89 -5.23 -3.84 -19.13
N ASP A 90 -6.54 -3.86 -19.38
CA ASP A 90 -7.14 -3.10 -20.50
C ASP A 90 -6.97 -1.58 -20.33
N ARG A 91 -6.89 -1.09 -19.09
CA ARG A 91 -6.82 0.32 -18.74
C ARG A 91 -5.96 0.54 -17.51
N VAL A 92 -5.21 1.65 -17.52
CA VAL A 92 -4.45 2.17 -16.38
C VAL A 92 -4.89 3.60 -16.15
N ILE A 93 -5.27 3.92 -14.91
CA ILE A 93 -5.65 5.26 -14.48
C ILE A 93 -4.66 5.69 -13.40
N GLN A 94 -4.00 6.83 -13.60
CA GLN A 94 -3.03 7.40 -12.66
C GLN A 94 -3.62 8.67 -12.02
N PHE A 95 -3.37 8.82 -10.72
CA PHE A 95 -3.76 9.97 -9.90
C PHE A 95 -2.53 10.68 -9.35
#